data_AF-A0A661GL11-F1
#
_entry.id   AF-A0A661GL11-F1
#
_cell.length_a   1.000
_cell.length_b   1.000
_cell.length_c   1.000
_cell.angle_alpha   90.00
_cell.angle_beta   90.00
_cell.angle_gamma   90.00
#
_symmetry.space_group_name_H-M   'P 1'
#
loop_
_entity.id
_entity.type
_entity.pdbx_description
1 polymer ?
#
loop_
_entity_poly.entity_id
_entity_poly.type
_entity_poly.pdbx_seq_one_letter_code
_entity_poly.pdbx_strand_id
1 'polypeptide(L)'
;MVEAITEGDLLLHHPYEAFSPVQDLVRQAAVDPAVLAIKQTIYRTDTDSTLVQALVDAARAGKEVTAVIELRARFDEEANIGLATRLQEAGAHVVYGVVGYKTHAKLLMIVRREGRKLRRYIHLGTGNYHASTARLYTDYGLLTCNKEIGEDVHKLFQQLTGLGRITRLKKLLQSPFTLHKRRVELIEHEAEAARSGKPARVFARMNSLVEPKIIQAMYRASQAGVKIDLVVRGICCLRSGIPGVSENIRVRSIVGRFLEHSRIFCFHNDGDPLVYGSSADWMDRNFFRRVESCFPVEDPKLKKRIINESIELYLTDNVQSWEQLPDGSYRHCETGRRRPVSAQATLLGQLAEQGS
;
A
#
# COMPACT_ATOMS: atom_id res chain seq x y z
N MET A 1 -10.21 -15.36 12.21
CA MET A 1 -9.31 -14.27 11.73
C MET A 1 -8.58 -13.55 12.85
N VAL A 2 -9.28 -13.05 13.87
CA VAL A 2 -8.70 -12.35 15.03
C VAL A 2 -7.60 -13.16 15.75
N GLU A 3 -7.80 -14.47 15.90
CA GLU A 3 -6.81 -15.40 16.47
C GLU A 3 -5.54 -15.49 15.60
N ALA A 4 -5.70 -15.72 14.28
CA ALA A 4 -4.58 -15.79 13.35
C ALA A 4 -3.74 -14.49 13.34
N ILE A 5 -4.39 -13.31 13.38
CA ILE A 5 -3.68 -12.01 13.45
C ILE A 5 -2.98 -11.82 14.81
N THR A 6 -3.47 -12.49 15.86
CA THR A 6 -2.84 -12.47 17.19
C THR A 6 -1.58 -13.34 17.24
N GLU A 7 -1.54 -14.43 16.49
CA GLU A 7 -0.38 -15.32 16.40
C GLU A 7 0.75 -14.70 15.56
N GLY A 8 0.42 -13.90 14.55
CA GLY A 8 1.39 -13.18 13.74
C GLY A 8 0.75 -12.26 12.70
N ASP A 9 1.58 -11.40 12.11
CA ASP A 9 1.15 -10.58 10.99
C ASP A 9 0.81 -11.46 9.78
N LEU A 10 -0.25 -11.10 9.06
CA LEU A 10 -0.66 -11.79 7.83
C LEU A 10 -0.54 -10.83 6.65
N LEU A 11 -0.05 -11.34 5.53
CA LEU A 11 0.06 -10.61 4.27
C LEU A 11 -0.83 -11.26 3.22
N LEU A 12 -1.67 -10.46 2.57
CA LEU A 12 -2.49 -10.88 1.45
C LEU A 12 -1.97 -10.22 0.18
N HIS A 13 -1.88 -10.97 -0.92
CA HIS A 13 -1.43 -10.50 -2.23
C HIS A 13 -2.52 -10.74 -3.28
N HIS A 14 -3.33 -9.72 -3.51
CA HIS A 14 -4.38 -9.73 -4.52
C HIS A 14 -3.79 -9.55 -5.93
N PRO A 15 -4.42 -10.09 -6.98
CA PRO A 15 -5.61 -10.97 -6.95
C PRO A 15 -5.27 -12.45 -6.72
N TYR A 16 -4.01 -12.77 -6.45
CA TYR A 16 -3.52 -14.15 -6.32
C TYR A 16 -4.09 -14.87 -5.09
N GLU A 17 -4.29 -14.12 -4.01
CA GLU A 17 -5.03 -14.53 -2.82
C GLU A 17 -6.37 -13.79 -2.73
N ALA A 18 -7.35 -14.47 -2.14
CA ALA A 18 -8.70 -13.94 -2.00
C ALA A 18 -8.76 -12.71 -1.09
N PHE A 19 -9.67 -11.78 -1.41
CA PHE A 19 -9.98 -10.62 -0.56
C PHE A 19 -10.95 -10.95 0.58
N SER A 20 -11.56 -12.14 0.56
CA SER A 20 -12.54 -12.57 1.57
C SER A 20 -12.06 -12.50 3.02
N PRO A 21 -10.77 -12.77 3.38
CA PRO A 21 -10.35 -12.68 4.78
C PRO A 21 -10.55 -11.29 5.41
N VAL A 22 -10.43 -10.23 4.61
CA VAL A 22 -10.69 -8.84 5.08
C VAL A 22 -12.18 -8.62 5.29
N GLN A 23 -13.02 -9.11 4.37
CA GLN A 23 -14.48 -9.02 4.50
C GLN A 23 -14.98 -9.81 5.71
N ASP A 24 -14.47 -11.02 5.90
CA ASP A 24 -14.84 -11.91 6.98
C ASP A 24 -14.37 -11.37 8.33
N LEU A 25 -13.22 -10.68 8.38
CA LEU A 25 -12.79 -9.97 9.58
C LEU A 25 -13.80 -8.88 9.99
N VAL A 26 -14.31 -8.07 9.05
CA VAL A 26 -15.31 -7.04 9.36
C VAL A 26 -16.64 -7.66 9.76
N ARG A 27 -17.08 -8.72 9.08
CA ARG A 27 -18.31 -9.47 9.45
C ARG A 27 -18.22 -10.09 10.84
N GLN A 28 -17.11 -10.76 11.16
CA GLN A 28 -16.87 -11.31 12.49
C GLN A 28 -16.86 -10.20 13.54
N ALA A 29 -16.22 -9.07 13.25
CA ALA A 29 -16.19 -7.93 14.16
C ALA A 29 -17.56 -7.28 14.37
N ALA A 30 -18.46 -7.32 13.38
CA ALA A 30 -19.80 -6.77 13.48
C ALA A 30 -20.66 -7.52 14.51
N VAL A 31 -20.47 -8.83 14.66
CA VAL A 31 -21.26 -9.67 15.58
C VAL A 31 -20.53 -10.01 16.88
N ASP A 32 -19.21 -9.86 16.95
CA ASP A 32 -18.42 -10.15 18.17
C ASP A 32 -18.80 -9.18 19.31
N PRO A 33 -19.34 -9.66 20.45
CA PRO A 33 -19.70 -8.80 21.59
C PRO A 33 -18.49 -8.16 22.27
N ALA A 34 -17.28 -8.68 22.06
CA ALA A 34 -16.05 -8.10 22.57
C ALA A 34 -15.56 -6.92 21.74
N VAL A 35 -16.06 -6.73 20.51
CA VAL A 35 -15.70 -5.58 19.67
C VAL A 35 -16.45 -4.34 20.10
N LEU A 36 -15.70 -3.28 20.39
CA LEU A 36 -16.23 -1.99 20.86
C LEU A 36 -16.37 -0.98 19.73
N ALA A 37 -15.41 -0.97 18.79
CA ALA A 37 -15.36 0.03 17.73
C ALA A 37 -14.80 -0.54 16.42
N ILE A 38 -15.29 -0.02 15.29
CA ILE A 38 -14.78 -0.29 13.95
C ILE A 38 -14.58 1.04 13.23
N LYS A 39 -13.35 1.34 12.80
CA LYS A 39 -13.03 2.53 12.01
C LYS A 39 -12.52 2.12 10.63
N GLN A 40 -13.05 2.72 9.58
CA GLN A 40 -12.65 2.37 8.21
C GLN A 40 -12.64 3.59 7.28
N THR A 41 -11.66 3.64 6.38
CA THR A 41 -11.64 4.55 5.24
C THR A 41 -12.35 3.91 4.05
N ILE A 42 -13.27 4.64 3.42
CA ILE A 42 -14.01 4.22 2.23
C ILE A 42 -13.76 5.24 1.13
N TYR A 43 -12.88 4.88 0.18
CA TYR A 43 -12.57 5.72 -0.97
C TYR A 43 -13.56 5.48 -2.12
N ARG A 44 -13.81 4.20 -2.42
CA ARG A 44 -14.73 3.67 -3.44
C ARG A 44 -15.19 2.29 -3.01
N THR A 45 -16.49 2.01 -3.10
CA THR A 45 -17.04 0.67 -2.85
C THR A 45 -18.32 0.49 -3.67
N ASP A 46 -18.62 -0.74 -4.04
CA ASP A 46 -19.90 -1.06 -4.68
C ASP A 46 -21.07 -0.68 -3.74
N THR A 47 -22.17 -0.15 -4.27
CA THR A 47 -23.38 0.19 -3.51
C THR A 47 -23.94 -1.00 -2.71
N ASP A 48 -23.72 -2.22 -3.21
CA ASP A 48 -24.09 -3.50 -2.59
C ASP A 48 -22.93 -4.18 -1.85
N SER A 49 -21.94 -3.40 -1.42
CA SER A 49 -20.76 -3.93 -0.74
C SER A 49 -21.12 -4.66 0.55
N THR A 50 -20.78 -5.95 0.62
CA THR A 50 -20.93 -6.79 1.81
C THR A 50 -20.22 -6.21 3.03
N LEU A 51 -19.15 -5.45 2.79
CA LEU A 51 -18.38 -4.78 3.82
C LEU A 51 -19.13 -3.56 4.39
N VAL A 52 -19.83 -2.80 3.54
CA VAL A 52 -20.73 -1.72 4.00
C VAL A 52 -21.85 -2.29 4.87
N GLN A 53 -22.47 -3.39 4.43
CA GLN A 53 -23.55 -3.99 5.20
C GLN A 53 -23.06 -4.45 6.58
N ALA A 54 -21.86 -5.05 6.65
CA ALA A 54 -21.27 -5.43 7.93
C ALA A 54 -21.00 -4.22 8.86
N LEU A 55 -20.63 -3.06 8.32
CA LEU A 55 -20.48 -1.83 9.11
C LEU A 55 -21.83 -1.30 9.61
N VAL A 56 -22.88 -1.36 8.79
CA VAL A 56 -24.27 -1.03 9.18
C VAL A 56 -24.74 -1.94 10.31
N ASP A 57 -24.52 -3.26 10.18
CA ASP A 57 -24.92 -4.24 11.18
C ASP A 57 -24.15 -4.02 12.50
N ALA A 58 -22.86 -3.69 12.43
CA ALA A 58 -22.06 -3.35 13.59
C ALA A 58 -22.60 -2.11 14.32
N ALA A 59 -22.97 -1.06 13.59
CA ALA A 59 -23.52 0.17 14.16
C ALA A 59 -24.88 -0.09 14.83
N ARG A 60 -25.77 -0.85 14.18
CA ARG A 60 -27.05 -1.29 14.75
C ARG A 60 -26.88 -2.16 15.99
N ALA A 61 -25.80 -2.93 16.07
CA ALA A 61 -25.42 -3.71 17.24
C ALA A 61 -24.79 -2.88 18.37
N GLY A 62 -24.79 -1.54 18.27
CA GLY A 62 -24.33 -0.62 19.30
C GLY A 62 -22.81 -0.41 19.37
N LYS A 63 -22.06 -0.86 18.35
CA LYS A 63 -20.61 -0.64 18.27
C LYS A 63 -20.32 0.77 17.77
N GLU A 64 -19.23 1.38 18.24
CA GLU A 64 -18.78 2.68 17.73
C GLU A 64 -18.20 2.50 16.31
N VAL A 65 -19.01 2.76 15.29
CA VAL A 65 -18.58 2.70 13.89
C VAL A 65 -18.19 4.09 13.40
N THR A 66 -16.99 4.24 12.86
CA THR A 66 -16.52 5.47 12.20
C THR A 66 -16.16 5.18 10.74
N ALA A 67 -16.83 5.83 9.80
CA ALA A 67 -16.56 5.70 8.38
C ALA A 67 -16.04 7.02 7.81
N VAL A 68 -14.83 7.02 7.26
CA VAL A 68 -14.25 8.18 6.56
C VAL A 68 -14.49 8.01 5.07
N ILE A 69 -15.39 8.79 4.48
CA ILE A 69 -15.85 8.66 3.09
C ILE A 69 -15.27 9.79 2.23
N GLU A 70 -14.68 9.44 1.10
CA GLU A 70 -14.20 10.41 0.11
C GLU A 70 -15.31 10.77 -0.90
N LEU A 71 -16.00 11.90 -0.67
CA LEU A 71 -17.07 12.35 -1.59
C LEU A 71 -16.56 12.83 -2.95
N ARG A 72 -15.28 13.23 -3.10
CA ARG A 72 -14.75 13.71 -4.38
C ARG A 72 -14.07 12.61 -5.19
N ALA A 73 -14.40 11.35 -4.94
CA ALA A 73 -14.02 10.25 -5.80
C ALA A 73 -14.77 10.41 -7.13
N ARG A 74 -14.03 10.64 -8.23
CA ARG A 74 -14.64 10.92 -9.54
C ARG A 74 -15.52 9.75 -9.98
N PHE A 75 -16.75 10.06 -10.39
CA PHE A 75 -17.76 9.13 -10.94
C PHE A 75 -18.47 8.23 -9.91
N ASP A 76 -18.24 8.43 -8.61
CA ASP A 76 -18.85 7.62 -7.54
C ASP A 76 -19.61 8.50 -6.52
N GLU A 77 -19.86 9.76 -6.84
CA GLU A 77 -20.37 10.75 -5.89
C GLU A 77 -21.75 10.37 -5.33
N GLU A 78 -22.70 9.98 -6.20
CA GLU A 78 -24.06 9.58 -5.80
C GLU A 78 -24.06 8.30 -4.95
N ALA A 79 -23.28 7.30 -5.36
CA ALA A 79 -23.11 6.05 -4.61
C ALA A 79 -22.54 6.29 -3.21
N ASN A 80 -21.52 7.16 -3.09
CA ASN A 80 -20.92 7.51 -1.81
C ASN A 80 -21.88 8.31 -0.91
N ILE A 81 -22.76 9.14 -1.47
CA ILE A 81 -23.81 9.83 -0.71
C ILE A 81 -24.83 8.82 -0.16
N GLY A 82 -25.35 7.91 -1.00
CA GLY A 82 -26.30 6.89 -0.54
C GLY A 82 -25.72 5.98 0.55
N LEU A 83 -24.45 5.61 0.39
CA LEU A 83 -23.70 4.89 1.42
C LEU A 83 -23.61 5.66 2.74
N ALA A 84 -23.24 6.94 2.67
CA ALA A 84 -23.11 7.80 3.85
C ALA A 84 -24.44 7.87 4.62
N THR A 85 -25.54 8.09 3.91
CA THR A 85 -26.90 8.12 4.48
C THR A 85 -27.22 6.81 5.21
N ARG A 86 -27.03 5.65 4.56
CA ARG A 86 -27.29 4.33 5.18
C ARG A 86 -26.49 4.11 6.46
N LEU A 87 -25.22 4.52 6.48
CA LEU A 87 -24.36 4.40 7.65
C LEU A 87 -24.80 5.34 8.78
N GLN A 88 -25.17 6.59 8.46
CA GLN A 88 -25.67 7.56 9.43
C GLN A 88 -27.00 7.10 10.05
N GLU A 89 -27.93 6.61 9.24
CA GLU A 89 -29.22 6.05 9.72
C GLU A 89 -29.02 4.84 10.64
N ALA A 90 -27.94 4.09 10.46
CA ALA A 90 -27.56 2.97 11.32
C ALA A 90 -26.85 3.40 12.62
N GLY A 91 -26.59 4.70 12.82
CA GLY A 91 -25.90 5.25 13.98
C GLY A 91 -24.38 5.33 13.85
N ALA A 92 -23.82 5.11 12.66
CA ALA A 92 -22.38 5.26 12.43
C ALA A 92 -21.98 6.74 12.33
N HIS A 93 -20.80 7.07 12.86
CA HIS A 93 -20.19 8.38 12.68
C HIS A 93 -19.52 8.46 11.31
N VAL A 94 -20.18 9.14 10.37
CA VAL A 94 -19.67 9.37 9.02
C VAL A 94 -18.93 10.71 8.94
N VAL A 95 -17.70 10.68 8.42
CA VAL A 95 -16.88 11.88 8.21
C VAL A 95 -16.43 11.97 6.76
N TYR A 96 -16.52 13.17 6.19
CA TYR A 96 -16.15 13.46 4.81
C TYR A 96 -14.70 13.94 4.68
N GLY A 97 -13.76 13.12 5.13
CA GLY A 97 -12.31 13.39 5.05
C GLY A 97 -11.88 14.74 5.64
N VAL A 98 -10.67 15.18 5.29
CA VAL A 98 -10.14 16.48 5.70
C VAL A 98 -10.35 17.50 4.60
N VAL A 99 -10.93 18.67 4.93
CA VAL A 99 -11.15 19.75 3.96
C VAL A 99 -9.84 20.10 3.23
N GLY A 100 -9.89 20.10 1.89
CA GLY A 100 -8.74 20.41 1.04
C GLY A 100 -7.85 19.21 0.69
N TYR A 101 -8.05 18.04 1.30
CA TYR A 101 -7.25 16.84 1.05
C TYR A 101 -8.13 15.65 0.69
N LYS A 102 -7.74 14.89 -0.34
CA LYS A 102 -8.43 13.62 -0.62
C LYS A 102 -7.89 12.49 0.26
N THR A 103 -8.78 11.71 0.87
CA THR A 103 -8.41 10.54 1.66
C THR A 103 -8.17 9.36 0.72
N HIS A 104 -6.93 8.90 0.61
CA HIS A 104 -6.56 7.77 -0.26
C HIS A 104 -5.81 6.67 0.50
N ALA A 105 -5.59 6.83 1.81
CA ALA A 105 -5.17 5.73 2.68
C ALA A 105 -6.25 4.64 2.74
N LYS A 106 -5.83 3.37 2.85
CA LYS A 106 -6.73 2.21 2.99
C LYS A 106 -6.50 1.54 4.34
N LEU A 107 -7.32 1.97 5.28
CA LEU A 107 -7.20 1.67 6.69
C LEU A 107 -8.50 1.02 7.19
N LEU A 108 -8.36 -0.04 7.96
CA LEU A 108 -9.40 -0.59 8.82
C LEU A 108 -8.78 -0.81 10.19
N MET A 109 -9.51 -0.44 11.23
CA MET A 109 -9.16 -0.68 12.61
C MET A 109 -10.37 -1.23 13.36
N ILE A 110 -10.19 -2.37 14.01
CA ILE A 110 -11.16 -2.99 14.90
C ILE A 110 -10.60 -2.94 16.32
N VAL A 111 -11.35 -2.36 17.25
CA VAL A 111 -10.98 -2.27 18.66
C VAL A 111 -11.77 -3.32 19.43
N ARG A 112 -11.08 -4.32 19.98
CA ARG A 112 -11.66 -5.46 20.69
C ARG A 112 -11.19 -5.48 22.14
N ARG A 113 -12.09 -5.80 23.07
CA ARG A 113 -11.79 -6.01 24.48
C ARG A 113 -11.34 -7.45 24.72
N GLU A 114 -10.14 -7.63 25.25
CA GLU A 114 -9.57 -8.93 25.58
C GLU A 114 -9.21 -8.94 27.07
N GLY A 115 -10.12 -9.51 27.87
CA GLY A 115 -10.06 -9.39 29.33
C GLY A 115 -10.09 -7.92 29.76
N ARG A 116 -9.00 -7.46 30.37
CA ARG A 116 -8.84 -6.07 30.85
C ARG A 116 -8.15 -5.12 29.84
N LYS A 117 -7.75 -5.61 28.67
CA LYS A 117 -6.99 -4.84 27.69
C LYS A 117 -7.82 -4.55 26.46
N LEU A 118 -7.56 -3.42 25.81
CA LEU A 118 -8.03 -3.15 24.45
C LEU A 118 -6.93 -3.56 23.48
N ARG A 119 -7.30 -4.37 22.49
CA ARG A 119 -6.44 -4.74 21.37
C ARG A 119 -7.00 -4.14 20.09
N ARG A 120 -6.10 -3.69 19.22
CA ARG A 120 -6.43 -3.12 17.91
C ARG A 120 -5.98 -4.08 16.82
N TYR A 121 -6.91 -4.44 15.95
CA TYR A 121 -6.66 -5.25 14.76
C TYR A 121 -6.75 -4.34 13.55
N ILE A 122 -5.70 -4.34 12.74
CA ILE A 122 -5.48 -3.36 11.69
C ILE A 122 -5.40 -4.07 10.34
N HIS A 123 -6.03 -3.50 9.32
CA HIS A 123 -5.69 -3.77 7.93
C HIS A 123 -5.13 -2.51 7.27
N LEU A 124 -4.02 -2.67 6.55
CA LEU A 124 -3.35 -1.64 5.75
C LEU A 124 -3.22 -2.12 4.31
N GLY A 125 -3.85 -1.42 3.35
CA GLY A 125 -3.84 -1.81 1.94
C GLY A 125 -3.04 -0.86 1.04
N THR A 126 -2.40 -1.41 0.01
CA THR A 126 -1.90 -0.60 -1.12
C THR A 126 -3.01 -0.16 -2.08
N GLY A 127 -4.13 -0.90 -2.08
CA GLY A 127 -5.31 -0.68 -2.92
C GLY A 127 -6.63 -0.67 -2.17
N ASN A 128 -7.71 -0.38 -2.89
CA ASN A 128 -9.05 -0.12 -2.35
C ASN A 128 -9.76 -1.39 -1.85
N TYR A 129 -10.74 -1.20 -0.95
CA TYR A 129 -11.64 -2.26 -0.44
C TYR A 129 -12.76 -2.63 -1.43
N HIS A 130 -12.44 -2.71 -2.72
CA HIS A 130 -13.43 -2.92 -3.78
C HIS A 130 -13.24 -4.30 -4.41
N ALA A 131 -14.18 -5.22 -4.14
CA ALA A 131 -14.03 -6.63 -4.46
C ALA A 131 -13.84 -6.90 -5.96
N SER A 132 -14.51 -6.13 -6.84
CA SER A 132 -14.31 -6.26 -8.28
C SER A 132 -12.89 -5.84 -8.72
N THR A 133 -12.34 -4.76 -8.15
CA THR A 133 -10.96 -4.34 -8.43
C THR A 133 -9.94 -5.30 -7.84
N ALA A 134 -10.22 -5.92 -6.69
CA ALA A 134 -9.34 -6.92 -6.07
C ALA A 134 -9.13 -8.18 -6.94
N ARG A 135 -9.95 -8.40 -7.97
CA ARG A 135 -9.77 -9.48 -8.97
C ARG A 135 -8.97 -9.04 -10.20
N LEU A 136 -8.81 -7.74 -10.40
CA LEU A 136 -8.21 -7.14 -11.59
C LEU A 136 -6.88 -6.45 -11.27
N TYR A 137 -6.66 -6.00 -10.03
CA TYR A 137 -5.57 -5.14 -9.59
C TYR A 137 -4.64 -5.94 -8.68
N THR A 138 -3.33 -5.74 -8.83
CA THR A 138 -2.36 -6.35 -7.92
C THR A 138 -2.15 -5.48 -6.68
N ASP A 139 -2.44 -5.98 -5.49
CA ASP A 139 -2.36 -5.20 -4.26
C ASP A 139 -1.93 -6.05 -3.06
N TYR A 140 -1.22 -5.42 -2.12
CA TYR A 140 -0.91 -6.02 -0.83
C TYR A 140 -1.83 -5.49 0.27
N GLY A 141 -2.25 -6.39 1.16
CA GLY A 141 -2.97 -6.09 2.40
C GLY A 141 -2.22 -6.67 3.60
N LEU A 142 -1.80 -5.83 4.53
CA LEU A 142 -1.19 -6.24 5.80
C LEU A 142 -2.26 -6.27 6.89
N LEU A 143 -2.45 -7.42 7.53
CA LEU A 143 -3.23 -7.58 8.75
C LEU A 143 -2.30 -7.72 9.95
N THR A 144 -2.48 -6.89 10.98
CA THR A 144 -1.60 -6.87 12.14
C THR A 144 -2.33 -6.48 13.42
N CYS A 145 -1.84 -6.96 14.57
CA CYS A 145 -2.21 -6.44 15.89
C CYS A 145 -1.04 -5.73 16.60
N ASN A 146 0.00 -5.34 15.85
CA ASN A 146 1.14 -4.59 16.37
C ASN A 146 0.68 -3.30 17.04
N LYS A 147 1.09 -3.10 18.30
CA LYS A 147 0.64 -1.99 19.14
C LYS A 147 1.03 -0.62 18.59
N GLU A 148 2.23 -0.49 18.01
CA GLU A 148 2.73 0.80 17.51
C GLU A 148 2.06 1.16 16.18
N ILE A 149 1.88 0.19 15.28
CA ILE A 149 1.09 0.37 14.06
C ILE A 149 -0.36 0.72 14.42
N GLY A 150 -0.97 0.01 15.37
CA GLY A 150 -2.33 0.27 15.81
C GLY A 150 -2.52 1.65 16.45
N GLU A 151 -1.52 2.15 17.18
CA GLU A 151 -1.53 3.51 17.72
C GLU A 151 -1.38 4.57 16.62
N ASP A 152 -0.51 4.34 15.64
CA ASP A 152 -0.35 5.26 14.50
C ASP A 152 -1.61 5.32 13.62
N VAL A 153 -2.25 4.18 13.37
CA VAL A 153 -3.53 4.14 12.64
C VAL A 153 -4.63 4.83 13.42
N HIS A 154 -4.66 4.69 14.75
CA HIS A 154 -5.60 5.43 15.59
C HIS A 154 -5.42 6.95 15.47
N LYS A 155 -4.17 7.44 15.51
CA LYS A 155 -3.84 8.87 15.30
C LYS A 155 -4.20 9.36 13.89
N LEU A 156 -4.02 8.52 12.88
CA LEU A 156 -4.47 8.82 11.52
C LEU A 156 -5.98 9.00 11.46
N PHE A 157 -6.76 8.13 12.09
CA PHE A 157 -8.22 8.30 12.18
C PHE A 157 -8.61 9.57 12.92
N GLN A 158 -7.95 9.87 14.05
CA GLN A 158 -8.15 11.12 14.80
C GLN A 158 -7.95 12.36 13.89
N GLN A 159 -6.87 12.39 13.12
CA GLN A 159 -6.62 13.45 12.14
C GLN A 159 -7.69 13.53 11.06
N LEU A 160 -8.10 12.38 10.51
CA LEU A 160 -9.15 12.31 9.48
C LEU A 160 -10.51 12.78 9.98
N THR A 161 -10.79 12.60 11.28
CA THR A 161 -12.04 13.06 11.90
C THR A 161 -11.98 14.49 12.44
N GLY A 162 -10.88 15.21 12.23
CA GLY A 162 -10.68 16.56 12.80
C GLY A 162 -10.50 16.58 14.32
N LEU A 163 -10.29 15.43 14.94
CA LEU A 163 -10.10 15.28 16.38
C LEU A 163 -8.60 15.20 16.70
N GLY A 164 -8.03 16.25 17.25
CA GLY A 164 -6.67 16.22 17.82
C GLY A 164 -5.59 16.95 17.01
N ARG A 165 -4.42 17.12 17.63
CA ARG A 165 -3.26 17.79 17.03
C ARG A 165 -2.47 16.83 16.13
N ILE A 166 -1.88 17.36 15.07
CA ILE A 166 -0.93 16.61 14.22
C ILE A 166 0.17 16.08 15.12
N THR A 167 0.19 14.75 15.27
CA THR A 167 1.07 14.03 16.18
C THR A 167 2.02 13.18 15.37
N ARG A 168 3.26 13.06 15.86
CA ARG A 168 4.28 12.23 15.22
C ARG A 168 3.85 10.76 15.28
N LEU A 169 3.85 10.12 14.12
CA LEU A 169 3.71 8.68 13.98
C LEU A 169 5.05 8.01 14.30
N LYS A 170 5.00 6.81 14.88
CA LYS A 170 6.19 6.04 15.27
C LYS A 170 6.74 5.19 14.12
N LYS A 171 5.85 4.50 13.42
CA LYS A 171 6.12 3.46 12.41
C LYS A 171 5.60 3.89 11.05
N LEU A 172 4.35 4.34 10.97
CA LEU A 172 3.74 4.73 9.70
C LEU A 172 4.31 6.05 9.20
N LEU A 173 4.39 6.16 7.88
CA LEU A 173 4.64 7.41 7.18
C LEU A 173 3.34 7.85 6.52
N GLN A 174 3.08 9.14 6.54
CA GLN A 174 1.85 9.71 6.03
C GLN A 174 2.09 10.92 5.13
N SER A 175 1.26 11.05 4.11
CA SER A 175 1.10 12.32 3.41
C SER A 175 0.07 13.20 4.12
N PRO A 176 0.22 14.54 4.10
CA PRO A 176 1.30 15.29 3.45
C PRO A 176 2.56 15.53 4.29
N PHE A 177 2.68 14.87 5.45
CA PHE A 177 3.59 15.31 6.50
C PHE A 177 4.98 14.66 6.48
N THR A 178 5.05 13.33 6.50
CA THR A 178 6.31 12.60 6.74
C THR A 178 6.78 11.78 5.54
N LEU A 179 5.87 11.37 4.65
CA LEU A 179 6.16 10.41 3.60
C LEU A 179 7.22 10.93 2.60
N HIS A 180 7.01 12.12 2.01
CA HIS A 180 7.94 12.68 1.02
C HIS A 180 9.35 12.85 1.59
N LYS A 181 9.46 13.57 2.72
CA LYS A 181 10.73 13.82 3.39
C LYS A 181 11.47 12.52 3.68
N ARG A 182 10.77 11.53 4.25
CA ARG A 182 11.39 10.25 4.61
C ARG A 182 11.83 9.43 3.40
N ARG A 183 11.12 9.51 2.25
CA ARG A 183 11.57 8.84 1.02
C ARG A 183 12.88 9.45 0.51
N VAL A 184 12.99 10.78 0.51
CA VAL A 184 14.25 11.45 0.13
C VAL A 184 15.37 11.04 1.07
N GLU A 185 15.15 11.09 2.40
CA GLU A 185 16.16 10.69 3.40
C GLU A 185 16.67 9.26 3.19
N LEU A 186 15.78 8.30 2.89
CA LEU A 186 16.19 6.91 2.66
C LEU A 186 16.99 6.74 1.37
N ILE A 187 16.66 7.47 0.30
CA ILE A 187 17.43 7.45 -0.94
C ILE A 187 18.83 8.04 -0.71
N GLU A 188 18.91 9.16 0.00
CA GLU A 188 20.19 9.80 0.34
C GLU A 188 21.04 8.94 1.29
N HIS A 189 20.41 8.19 2.21
CA HIS A 189 21.11 7.22 3.06
C HIS A 189 21.81 6.15 2.24
N GLU A 190 21.12 5.58 1.24
CA GLU A 190 21.74 4.63 0.31
C GLU A 190 22.88 5.27 -0.49
N ALA A 191 22.73 6.54 -0.90
CA ALA A 191 23.78 7.28 -1.60
C ALA A 191 25.03 7.49 -0.73
N GLU A 192 24.86 7.71 0.57
CA GLU A 192 25.98 7.83 1.51
C GLU A 192 26.66 6.48 1.76
N ALA A 193 25.87 5.41 1.89
CA ALA A 193 26.40 4.06 2.00
C ALA A 193 27.25 3.68 0.77
N ALA A 194 26.77 3.99 -0.44
CA ALA A 194 27.50 3.74 -1.68
C ALA A 194 28.81 4.54 -1.77
N ARG A 195 28.78 5.84 -1.40
CA ARG A 195 29.98 6.68 -1.32
C ARG A 195 31.02 6.15 -0.34
N SER A 196 30.55 5.51 0.73
CA SER A 196 31.39 4.83 1.72
C SER A 196 31.87 3.44 1.29
N GLY A 197 31.60 3.02 0.03
CA GLY A 197 32.00 1.71 -0.50
C GLY A 197 31.15 0.53 0.03
N LYS A 198 30.04 0.79 0.70
CA LYS A 198 29.13 -0.25 1.20
C LYS A 198 28.13 -0.68 0.13
N PRO A 199 27.59 -1.91 0.21
CA PRO A 199 26.46 -2.32 -0.62
C PRO A 199 25.26 -1.39 -0.38
N ALA A 200 24.72 -0.84 -1.47
CA ALA A 200 23.57 0.06 -1.45
C ALA A 200 22.64 -0.25 -2.62
N ARG A 201 21.34 -0.37 -2.32
CA ARG A 201 20.33 -0.72 -3.31
C ARG A 201 19.00 -0.11 -2.97
N VAL A 202 18.32 0.40 -3.99
CA VAL A 202 16.93 0.83 -3.92
C VAL A 202 16.11 0.01 -4.90
N PHE A 203 14.99 -0.50 -4.43
CA PHE A 203 13.92 -0.97 -5.29
C PHE A 203 12.64 -0.18 -5.04
N ALA A 204 11.95 0.22 -6.10
CA ALA A 204 10.63 0.82 -5.96
C ALA A 204 9.68 0.37 -7.07
N ARG A 205 8.50 -0.08 -6.68
CA ARG A 205 7.39 -0.42 -7.56
C ARG A 205 6.23 0.51 -7.28
N MET A 206 5.63 1.08 -8.31
CA MET A 206 4.48 1.99 -8.20
C MET A 206 3.78 2.20 -9.55
N ASN A 207 2.67 2.94 -9.55
CA ASN A 207 1.96 3.26 -10.78
C ASN A 207 2.58 4.46 -11.51
N SER A 208 3.11 5.45 -10.79
CA SER A 208 3.73 6.60 -11.44
C SER A 208 4.82 7.26 -10.58
N LEU A 209 5.85 7.75 -11.27
CA LEU A 209 6.99 8.48 -10.72
C LEU A 209 7.13 9.81 -11.44
N VAL A 210 6.80 10.91 -10.75
CA VAL A 210 6.76 12.26 -11.33
C VAL A 210 7.41 13.31 -10.41
N GLU A 211 7.51 13.06 -9.10
CA GLU A 211 7.95 14.09 -8.16
C GLU A 211 9.44 14.48 -8.37
N PRO A 212 9.74 15.76 -8.67
CA PRO A 212 11.09 16.18 -9.04
C PRO A 212 12.17 15.94 -7.97
N LYS A 213 11.91 16.21 -6.68
CA LYS A 213 12.94 16.06 -5.64
C LYS A 213 13.35 14.61 -5.42
N ILE A 214 12.39 13.68 -5.49
CA ILE A 214 12.64 12.24 -5.46
C ILE A 214 13.45 11.80 -6.68
N ILE A 215 13.09 12.27 -7.89
CA ILE A 215 13.84 11.95 -9.11
C ILE A 215 15.29 12.46 -9.01
N GLN A 216 15.49 13.68 -8.53
CA GLN A 216 16.82 14.25 -8.32
C GLN A 216 17.62 13.49 -7.26
N ALA A 217 16.99 13.03 -6.18
CA ALA A 217 17.63 12.16 -5.19
C ALA A 217 18.05 10.81 -5.80
N MET A 218 17.22 10.21 -6.66
CA MET A 218 17.56 8.97 -7.38
C MET A 218 18.76 9.16 -8.32
N TYR A 219 18.86 10.29 -9.03
CA TYR A 219 20.03 10.58 -9.87
C TYR A 219 21.30 10.73 -9.04
N ARG A 220 21.25 11.48 -7.91
CA ARG A 220 22.40 11.58 -7.00
C ARG A 220 22.80 10.22 -6.43
N ALA A 221 21.84 9.39 -6.04
CA ALA A 221 22.10 8.03 -5.56
C ALA A 221 22.74 7.16 -6.64
N SER A 222 22.26 7.24 -7.89
CA SER A 222 22.88 6.56 -9.02
C SER A 222 24.32 7.01 -9.26
N GLN A 223 24.59 8.32 -9.22
CA GLN A 223 25.94 8.88 -9.34
C GLN A 223 26.87 8.43 -8.21
N ALA A 224 26.33 8.22 -7.01
CA ALA A 224 27.07 7.67 -5.87
C ALA A 224 27.36 6.16 -5.99
N GLY A 225 26.78 5.47 -6.97
CA GLY A 225 26.98 4.03 -7.20
C GLY A 225 25.85 3.13 -6.70
N VAL A 226 24.75 3.69 -6.17
CA VAL A 226 23.59 2.91 -5.71
C VAL A 226 22.95 2.20 -6.90
N LYS A 227 22.68 0.90 -6.76
CA LYS A 227 21.90 0.14 -7.75
C LYS A 227 20.42 0.38 -7.54
N ILE A 228 19.73 0.90 -8.55
CA ILE A 228 18.33 1.31 -8.44
C ILE A 228 17.49 0.56 -9.47
N ASP A 229 16.51 -0.20 -8.99
CA ASP A 229 15.56 -0.94 -9.79
C ASP A 229 14.15 -0.37 -9.61
N LEU A 230 13.54 0.11 -10.70
CA LEU A 230 12.22 0.72 -10.70
C LEU A 230 11.25 -0.10 -11.55
N VAL A 231 10.10 -0.44 -10.97
CA VAL A 231 8.96 -1.02 -11.71
C VAL A 231 7.83 0.00 -11.72
N VAL A 232 7.72 0.75 -12.82
CA VAL A 232 6.74 1.83 -12.98
C VAL A 232 5.84 1.51 -14.16
N ARG A 233 4.57 1.20 -13.85
CA ARG A 233 3.60 0.79 -14.87
C ARG A 233 3.17 1.94 -15.79
N GLY A 234 2.83 3.08 -15.18
CA GLY A 234 2.25 4.23 -15.84
C GLY A 234 3.29 5.31 -16.13
N ILE A 235 2.99 6.54 -15.71
CA ILE A 235 3.83 7.71 -16.04
C ILE A 235 5.15 7.65 -15.26
N CYS A 236 6.28 7.67 -15.98
CA CYS A 236 7.61 7.80 -15.40
C CYS A 236 8.33 8.99 -16.04
N CYS A 237 8.60 10.03 -15.25
CA CYS A 237 9.36 11.20 -15.69
C CYS A 237 10.88 11.04 -15.49
N LEU A 238 11.31 9.99 -14.79
CA LEU A 238 12.72 9.61 -14.68
C LEU A 238 13.21 8.99 -15.99
N ARG A 239 14.46 9.27 -16.36
CA ARG A 239 15.16 8.65 -17.50
C ARG A 239 16.31 7.77 -17.01
N SER A 240 16.26 6.48 -17.28
CA SER A 240 17.32 5.51 -16.94
C SER A 240 18.45 5.45 -17.97
N GLY A 241 19.66 5.05 -17.55
CA GLY A 241 20.76 4.71 -18.46
C GLY A 241 21.48 5.91 -19.10
N ILE A 242 21.30 7.13 -18.58
CA ILE A 242 22.04 8.31 -19.05
C ILE A 242 23.45 8.29 -18.45
N PRO A 243 24.53 8.32 -19.27
CA PRO A 243 25.91 8.35 -18.79
C PRO A 243 26.18 9.44 -17.74
N GLY A 244 26.83 9.08 -16.63
CA GLY A 244 27.14 10.01 -15.53
C GLY A 244 25.93 10.54 -14.74
N VAL A 245 24.71 10.08 -15.02
CA VAL A 245 23.49 10.53 -14.33
C VAL A 245 22.69 9.36 -13.79
N SER A 246 22.29 8.42 -14.65
CA SER A 246 21.35 7.35 -14.32
C SER A 246 21.77 5.96 -14.80
N GLU A 247 23.07 5.75 -15.03
CA GLU A 247 23.65 4.45 -15.46
C GLU A 247 23.35 3.29 -14.50
N ASN A 248 23.19 3.59 -13.21
CA ASN A 248 22.86 2.60 -12.20
C ASN A 248 21.35 2.44 -11.96
N ILE A 249 20.51 3.11 -12.75
CA ILE A 249 19.06 3.02 -12.67
C ILE A 249 18.53 2.18 -13.82
N ARG A 250 17.71 1.18 -13.50
CA ARG A 250 16.92 0.41 -14.46
C ARG A 250 15.44 0.67 -14.23
N VAL A 251 14.72 1.07 -15.27
CA VAL A 251 13.26 1.26 -15.24
C VAL A 251 12.59 0.19 -16.08
N ARG A 252 11.61 -0.49 -15.49
CA ARG A 252 10.77 -1.49 -16.14
C ARG A 252 9.30 -1.15 -16.01
N SER A 253 8.51 -1.50 -17.01
CA SER A 253 7.04 -1.52 -16.94
C SER A 253 6.54 -2.92 -17.22
N ILE A 254 5.61 -3.43 -16.41
CA ILE A 254 5.00 -4.74 -16.64
C ILE A 254 3.54 -4.54 -17.03
N VAL A 255 3.18 -5.07 -18.20
CA VAL A 255 1.83 -5.00 -18.75
C VAL A 255 1.38 -6.43 -18.99
N GLY A 256 0.63 -6.97 -18.03
CA GLY A 256 0.08 -8.32 -18.07
C GLY A 256 -1.45 -8.34 -17.96
N ARG A 257 -1.97 -9.52 -17.63
CA ARG A 257 -3.41 -9.75 -17.41
C ARG A 257 -3.96 -8.87 -16.29
N PHE A 258 -3.25 -8.78 -15.18
CA PHE A 258 -3.63 -7.96 -14.04
C PHE A 258 -3.07 -6.56 -14.14
N LEU A 259 -3.84 -5.61 -13.62
CA LEU A 259 -3.45 -4.23 -13.47
C LEU A 259 -2.44 -4.12 -12.34
N GLU A 260 -1.17 -3.93 -12.69
CA GLU A 260 -0.15 -3.60 -11.71
C GLU A 260 -0.58 -2.37 -10.89
N HIS A 261 -0.75 -2.51 -9.58
CA HIS A 261 -1.28 -1.44 -8.73
C HIS A 261 -0.53 -1.26 -7.40
N SER A 262 0.13 -2.31 -6.94
CA SER A 262 0.91 -2.33 -5.71
C SER A 262 1.98 -1.25 -5.69
N ARG A 263 2.12 -0.55 -4.56
CA ARG A 263 3.28 0.31 -4.29
C ARG A 263 4.13 -0.30 -3.19
N ILE A 264 5.31 -0.79 -3.59
CA ILE A 264 6.28 -1.45 -2.71
C ILE A 264 7.62 -0.73 -2.82
N PHE A 265 8.22 -0.40 -1.69
CA PHE A 265 9.53 0.28 -1.64
C PHE A 265 10.47 -0.51 -0.75
N CYS A 266 11.68 -0.79 -1.23
CA CYS A 266 12.72 -1.51 -0.50
C CYS A 266 14.06 -0.76 -0.57
N PHE A 267 14.71 -0.63 0.57
CA PHE A 267 16.02 0.01 0.74
C PHE A 267 16.95 -0.99 1.42
N HIS A 268 18.17 -1.13 0.93
CA HIS A 268 19.13 -2.11 1.45
C HIS A 268 19.47 -1.90 2.92
N ASN A 269 19.61 -0.63 3.34
CA ASN A 269 19.76 -0.17 4.71
C ASN A 269 20.85 -0.95 5.47
N ASP A 270 22.09 -0.85 4.99
CA ASP A 270 23.29 -1.45 5.59
C ASP A 270 23.17 -2.98 5.87
N GLY A 271 22.31 -3.69 5.14
CA GLY A 271 22.14 -5.15 5.26
C GLY A 271 20.93 -5.61 6.08
N ASP A 272 20.13 -4.67 6.63
CA ASP A 272 18.80 -4.96 7.17
C ASP A 272 17.72 -4.24 6.34
N PRO A 273 17.21 -4.88 5.27
CA PRO A 273 16.36 -4.20 4.31
C PRO A 273 15.07 -3.65 4.92
N LEU A 274 14.77 -2.40 4.60
CA LEU A 274 13.52 -1.75 4.97
C LEU A 274 12.50 -1.91 3.84
N VAL A 275 11.45 -2.69 4.10
CA VAL A 275 10.37 -2.97 3.14
C VAL A 275 9.10 -2.21 3.54
N TYR A 276 8.49 -1.52 2.59
CA TYR A 276 7.28 -0.73 2.80
C TYR A 276 6.20 -1.06 1.77
N GLY A 277 4.96 -1.12 2.22
CA GLY A 277 3.77 -0.98 1.38
C GLY A 277 3.23 0.45 1.45
N SER A 278 2.57 0.92 0.38
CA SER A 278 1.95 2.25 0.38
C SER A 278 0.70 2.37 -0.48
N SER A 279 -0.20 3.27 -0.08
CA SER A 279 -1.29 3.75 -0.92
C SER A 279 -0.86 4.85 -1.92
N ALA A 280 0.33 5.43 -1.74
CA ALA A 280 0.83 6.55 -2.52
C ALA A 280 1.78 6.11 -3.65
N ASP A 281 1.58 6.74 -4.82
CA ASP A 281 2.61 6.86 -5.84
C ASP A 281 3.54 8.04 -5.54
N TRP A 282 4.68 8.16 -6.25
CA TRP A 282 5.60 9.27 -6.08
C TRP A 282 5.25 10.44 -7.01
N MET A 283 4.13 11.09 -6.69
CA MET A 283 3.61 12.26 -7.41
C MET A 283 3.25 13.39 -6.43
N ASP A 284 3.30 14.64 -6.91
CA ASP A 284 2.98 15.85 -6.12
C ASP A 284 1.65 15.70 -5.36
N ARG A 285 0.58 15.28 -6.06
CA ARG A 285 -0.74 15.13 -5.45
C ARG A 285 -0.76 14.08 -4.32
N ASN A 286 0.00 12.99 -4.44
CA ASN A 286 0.02 11.94 -3.44
C ASN A 286 0.85 12.37 -2.23
N PHE A 287 1.94 13.10 -2.45
CA PHE A 287 2.80 13.57 -1.36
C PHE A 287 2.25 14.78 -0.63
N PHE A 288 1.51 15.68 -1.29
CA PHE A 288 1.22 17.00 -0.71
C PHE A 288 -0.26 17.38 -0.71
N ARG A 289 -1.13 16.66 -1.42
CA ARG A 289 -2.56 17.03 -1.58
C ARG A 289 -3.52 15.91 -1.20
N ARG A 290 -3.00 14.84 -0.61
CA ARG A 290 -3.77 13.65 -0.18
C ARG A 290 -3.32 13.19 1.19
N VAL A 291 -4.26 12.55 1.88
CA VAL A 291 -3.94 11.71 3.05
C VAL A 291 -3.66 10.31 2.54
N GLU A 292 -2.40 9.90 2.62
CA GLU A 292 -1.90 8.59 2.18
C GLU A 292 -1.21 7.90 3.34
N SER A 293 -1.19 6.57 3.33
CA SER A 293 -0.43 5.77 4.28
C SER A 293 0.70 5.01 3.59
N CYS A 294 1.82 4.90 4.28
CA CYS A 294 2.93 4.03 3.94
C CYS A 294 3.37 3.32 5.21
N PHE A 295 3.37 2.00 5.17
CA PHE A 295 3.54 1.14 6.33
C PHE A 295 4.74 0.23 6.16
N PRO A 296 5.56 0.05 7.20
CA PRO A 296 6.64 -0.92 7.16
C PRO A 296 6.08 -2.33 7.24
N VAL A 297 6.76 -3.28 6.59
CA VAL A 297 6.59 -4.72 6.82
C VAL A 297 7.81 -5.16 7.60
N GLU A 298 7.62 -5.48 8.88
CA GLU A 298 8.73 -5.74 9.82
C GLU A 298 8.98 -7.23 10.04
N ASP A 299 7.95 -8.08 9.93
CA ASP A 299 8.09 -9.53 10.06
C ASP A 299 9.07 -10.07 9.02
N PRO A 300 10.16 -10.77 9.42
CA PRO A 300 11.18 -11.25 8.51
C PRO A 300 10.66 -12.21 7.41
N LYS A 301 9.67 -13.05 7.71
CA LYS A 301 9.08 -13.96 6.73
C LYS A 301 8.28 -13.18 5.69
N LEU A 302 7.49 -12.20 6.13
CA LEU A 302 6.72 -11.34 5.22
C LEU A 302 7.63 -10.41 4.40
N LYS A 303 8.71 -9.88 4.99
CA LYS A 303 9.75 -9.13 4.25
C LYS A 303 10.32 -9.98 3.12
N LYS A 304 10.77 -11.21 3.44
CA LYS A 304 11.31 -12.14 2.45
C LYS A 304 10.30 -12.49 1.37
N ARG A 305 9.04 -12.72 1.75
CA ARG A 305 7.94 -12.98 0.82
C ARG A 305 7.78 -11.83 -0.19
N ILE A 306 7.69 -10.58 0.28
CA ILE A 306 7.59 -9.41 -0.61
C ILE A 306 8.82 -9.26 -1.51
N ILE A 307 10.03 -9.48 -0.98
CA ILE A 307 11.26 -9.42 -1.79
C ILE A 307 11.19 -10.44 -2.94
N ASN A 308 10.83 -11.69 -2.65
CA ASN A 308 10.75 -12.73 -3.67
C ASN A 308 9.64 -12.42 -4.70
N GLU A 309 8.44 -12.10 -4.22
CA GLU A 309 7.24 -11.94 -5.07
C GLU A 309 7.22 -10.62 -5.86
N SER A 310 7.70 -9.52 -5.27
CA SER A 310 7.58 -8.18 -5.87
C SER A 310 8.88 -7.63 -6.43
N ILE A 311 10.04 -8.14 -6.01
CA ILE A 311 11.35 -7.66 -6.44
C ILE A 311 11.97 -8.68 -7.38
N GLU A 312 12.37 -9.84 -6.86
CA GLU A 312 13.15 -10.82 -7.62
C GLU A 312 12.37 -11.33 -8.84
N LEU A 313 11.12 -11.73 -8.64
CA LEU A 313 10.28 -12.24 -9.71
C LEU A 313 10.01 -11.17 -10.79
N TYR A 314 9.68 -9.94 -10.39
CA TYR A 314 9.43 -8.84 -11.32
C TYR A 314 10.70 -8.41 -12.08
N LEU A 315 11.88 -8.56 -11.48
CA LEU A 315 13.16 -8.30 -12.13
C LEU A 315 13.65 -9.45 -13.02
N THR A 316 13.01 -10.61 -12.96
CA THR A 316 13.32 -11.75 -13.85
C THR A 316 12.28 -11.98 -14.94
N ASP A 317 11.12 -11.31 -14.87
CA ASP A 317 10.10 -11.36 -15.91
C ASP A 317 10.71 -11.04 -17.27
N ASN A 318 10.46 -11.87 -18.28
CA ASN A 318 10.95 -11.69 -19.66
C ASN A 318 9.86 -12.00 -20.69
N VAL A 319 8.59 -11.87 -20.27
CA VAL A 319 7.42 -12.13 -21.11
C VAL A 319 6.54 -10.90 -21.21
N GLN A 320 6.31 -10.22 -20.08
CA GLN A 320 5.36 -9.10 -19.97
C GLN A 320 6.04 -7.78 -19.62
N SER A 321 7.37 -7.78 -19.53
CA SER A 321 8.15 -6.62 -19.14
C SER A 321 8.66 -5.82 -20.35
N TRP A 322 8.74 -4.52 -20.14
CA TRP A 322 9.30 -3.52 -21.02
C TRP A 322 10.38 -2.77 -20.27
N GLU A 323 11.50 -2.48 -20.91
CA GLU A 323 12.62 -1.73 -20.34
C GLU A 323 12.71 -0.34 -20.97
N GLN A 324 12.89 0.69 -20.14
CA GLN A 324 13.07 2.06 -20.60
C GLN A 324 14.51 2.25 -21.11
N LEU A 325 14.63 2.78 -22.33
CA LEU A 325 15.90 3.17 -22.93
C LEU A 325 16.30 4.61 -22.55
N PRO A 326 17.56 5.03 -22.74
CA PRO A 326 18.03 6.37 -22.37
C PRO A 326 17.28 7.53 -23.04
N ASP A 327 16.78 7.32 -24.26
CA ASP A 327 15.94 8.28 -24.99
C ASP A 327 14.51 8.38 -24.42
N GLY A 328 14.16 7.50 -23.48
CA GLY A 328 12.86 7.42 -22.86
C GLY A 328 11.83 6.54 -23.56
N SER A 329 12.20 5.94 -24.69
CA SER A 329 11.39 4.92 -25.36
C SER A 329 11.41 3.62 -24.55
N TYR A 330 10.46 2.72 -24.84
CA TYR A 330 10.38 1.43 -24.17
C TYR A 330 10.57 0.31 -25.19
N ARG A 331 11.40 -0.66 -24.83
CA ARG A 331 11.62 -1.88 -25.61
C ARG A 331 11.06 -3.07 -24.84
N HIS A 332 10.32 -3.93 -25.53
CA HIS A 332 9.84 -5.18 -24.95
C HIS A 332 11.02 -6.09 -24.61
N CYS A 333 11.01 -6.69 -23.43
CA CYS A 333 12.06 -7.63 -23.01
C CYS A 333 11.81 -8.99 -23.66
N GLU A 334 12.62 -9.33 -24.66
CA GLU A 334 12.53 -10.63 -25.33
C GLU A 334 13.07 -11.77 -24.47
N THR A 335 12.37 -12.90 -24.49
CA THR A 335 12.75 -14.14 -23.80
C THR A 335 14.06 -14.72 -24.33
N GLY A 336 14.31 -14.55 -25.64
CA GLY A 336 15.45 -15.16 -26.34
C GLY A 336 15.50 -16.68 -26.13
N ARG A 337 16.70 -17.20 -25.79
CA ARG A 337 16.90 -18.62 -25.42
C ARG A 337 16.65 -18.92 -23.93
N ARG A 338 16.29 -17.92 -23.13
CA ARG A 338 16.06 -18.11 -21.68
C ARG A 338 14.69 -18.74 -21.47
N ARG A 339 14.50 -19.41 -20.33
CA ARG A 339 13.18 -19.90 -19.93
C ARG A 339 12.20 -18.72 -19.81
N PRO A 340 10.97 -18.83 -20.34
CA PRO A 340 9.95 -17.83 -20.13
C PRO A 340 9.55 -17.74 -18.66
N VAL A 341 9.56 -16.52 -18.14
CA VAL A 341 9.15 -16.15 -16.78
C VAL A 341 8.15 -15.01 -16.90
N SER A 342 6.92 -15.26 -16.47
CA SER A 342 5.89 -14.23 -16.27
C SER A 342 5.63 -14.12 -14.78
N ALA A 343 5.85 -12.94 -14.21
CA ALA A 343 5.65 -12.72 -12.79
C ALA A 343 4.21 -13.04 -12.37
N GLN A 344 3.23 -12.57 -13.15
CA GLN A 344 1.82 -12.81 -12.86
C GLN A 344 1.43 -14.29 -12.97
N ALA A 345 1.92 -15.01 -13.98
CA ALA A 345 1.61 -16.42 -14.16
C ALA A 345 2.26 -17.28 -13.06
N THR A 346 3.50 -16.96 -12.68
CA THR A 346 4.20 -17.65 -11.58
C THR A 346 3.48 -17.44 -10.25
N LEU A 347 3.08 -16.20 -9.91
CA LEU A 347 2.34 -15.92 -8.69
C LEU A 347 0.97 -16.60 -8.67
N LEU A 348 0.26 -16.63 -9.82
CA LEU A 348 -1.00 -17.37 -9.95
C LEU A 348 -0.82 -18.85 -9.63
N GLY A 349 0.21 -19.50 -10.19
CA GLY A 349 0.46 -20.92 -9.89
C GLY A 349 0.82 -21.14 -8.42
N GLN A 350 1.74 -20.34 -7.88
CA GLN A 350 2.27 -20.54 -6.52
C GLN A 350 1.24 -20.27 -5.42
N LEU A 351 0.41 -19.24 -5.58
CA LEU A 351 -0.49 -18.79 -4.51
C LEU A 351 -1.92 -19.34 -4.66
N ALA A 352 -2.35 -19.73 -5.87
CA ALA A 352 -3.64 -20.41 -6.02
C ALA A 352 -3.61 -21.82 -5.40
N GLU A 353 -2.48 -22.53 -5.50
CA GLU A 353 -2.31 -23.88 -4.93
C GLU A 353 -2.17 -23.88 -3.40
N GLN A 354 -1.81 -22.75 -2.78
CA GLN A 354 -1.69 -22.63 -1.32
C GLN A 354 -3.03 -22.29 -0.64
N GLY A 355 -4.04 -21.89 -1.43
CA GLY A 355 -5.36 -21.47 -0.96
C GLY A 355 -6.48 -22.51 -1.09
N SER A 356 -6.18 -23.74 -1.49
CA SER A 356 -7.14 -24.86 -1.65
C SER A 356 -7.08 -25.87 -0.52
#